data_AF-A0A3D8S7Q4-F1
#
_entry.id   AF-A0A3D8S7Q4-F1
#
_cell.length_a   1.000
_cell.length_b   1.000
_cell.length_c   1.000
_cell.angle_alpha   90.00
_cell.angle_beta   90.00
_cell.angle_gamma   90.00
#
_symmetry.space_group_name_H-M   'P 1'
#
loop_
_entity.id
_entity.type
_entity.pdbx_description
1 polymer ?
#
loop_
_entity_poly.entity_id
_entity_poly.type
_entity_poly.pdbx_seq_one_letter_code
_entity_poly.pdbx_strand_id
1 'polypeptide(L)'
;MTMTEGKYINNKLYDAAEFMAYDPDFLVFKRFDRLNYYNLLRLQRRLKSLDEQIAPKLTNGPDDEIEKLALQIGDTLKQYNDGLLAEIQLSKLRAPAPRVLDVIRTFLSPTEMNNEVALKIFHVDKEDSSGEKLVQLVDVEKTWGHQFVDRHSSLRKLFEKPSPNPYLMLYSEDGVRKVVRLFVPLIFAILLLGPICGMNYLNHNSQKLGVLIACVLGVSVVIACCTKARDWEMLTITAA
;
A
#
# COMPACT_ATOMS: atom_id res chain seq x y z
N MET A 1 -36.29 1.45 5.62
CA MET A 1 -35.44 0.30 5.30
C MET A 1 -36.27 -0.96 5.48
N THR A 2 -36.81 -1.50 4.40
CA THR A 2 -37.61 -2.73 4.43
C THR A 2 -36.66 -3.93 4.58
N MET A 3 -37.10 -5.02 5.22
CA MET A 3 -36.22 -6.20 5.47
C MET A 3 -35.59 -6.78 4.20
N THR A 4 -36.20 -6.57 3.03
CA THR A 4 -35.68 -6.99 1.73
C THR A 4 -34.50 -6.14 1.26
N GLU A 5 -34.48 -4.85 1.56
CA GLU A 5 -33.43 -3.90 1.19
C GLU A 5 -32.13 -4.17 1.98
N GLY A 6 -32.25 -4.47 3.27
CA GLY A 6 -31.10 -4.82 4.12
C GLY A 6 -30.41 -6.12 3.67
N LYS A 7 -31.19 -7.15 3.29
CA LYS A 7 -30.64 -8.41 2.78
C LYS A 7 -29.89 -8.22 1.46
N TYR A 8 -30.41 -7.35 0.57
CA TYR A 8 -29.75 -7.03 -0.71
C TYR A 8 -28.39 -6.35 -0.49
N ILE A 9 -28.34 -5.33 0.37
CA ILE A 9 -27.11 -4.60 0.69
C ILE A 9 -26.06 -5.55 1.28
N ASN A 10 -26.45 -6.42 2.22
CA ASN A 10 -25.53 -7.36 2.85
C ASN A 10 -24.95 -8.37 1.86
N ASN A 11 -25.75 -8.91 0.94
CA ASN A 11 -25.22 -9.78 -0.13
C ASN A 11 -24.19 -9.05 -0.99
N LYS A 12 -24.50 -7.82 -1.40
CA LYS A 12 -23.57 -7.02 -2.21
C LYS A 12 -22.28 -6.65 -1.48
N LEU A 13 -22.33 -6.45 -0.17
CA LEU A 13 -21.14 -6.28 0.66
C LEU A 13 -20.33 -7.57 0.77
N TYR A 14 -21.00 -8.71 0.90
CA TYR A 14 -20.34 -10.02 0.93
C TYR A 14 -19.60 -10.29 -0.38
N ASP A 15 -20.23 -10.04 -1.54
CA ASP A 15 -19.61 -10.17 -2.87
C ASP A 15 -18.33 -9.33 -2.98
N ALA A 16 -18.36 -8.09 -2.46
CA ALA A 16 -17.19 -7.22 -2.43
C ALA A 16 -16.12 -7.70 -1.44
N ALA A 17 -16.51 -8.22 -0.28
CA ALA A 17 -15.58 -8.80 0.69
C ALA A 17 -14.91 -10.06 0.15
N GLU A 18 -15.65 -10.91 -0.56
CA GLU A 18 -15.12 -12.10 -1.23
C GLU A 18 -14.09 -11.68 -2.28
N PHE A 19 -14.38 -10.68 -3.10
CA PHE A 19 -13.43 -10.07 -4.04
C PHE A 19 -12.13 -9.63 -3.36
N MET A 20 -12.24 -8.88 -2.25
CA MET A 20 -11.08 -8.39 -1.50
C MET A 20 -10.30 -9.52 -0.82
N ALA A 21 -10.95 -10.64 -0.52
CA ALA A 21 -10.28 -11.81 0.04
C ALA A 21 -9.45 -12.59 -0.99
N TYR A 22 -9.73 -12.43 -2.30
CA TYR A 22 -8.97 -13.12 -3.35
C TYR A 22 -7.55 -12.60 -3.52
N ASP A 23 -7.30 -11.30 -3.34
CA ASP A 23 -5.97 -10.71 -3.44
C ASP A 23 -5.78 -9.61 -2.39
N PRO A 24 -4.73 -9.68 -1.54
CA PRO A 24 -4.42 -8.64 -0.56
C PRO A 24 -4.20 -7.25 -1.19
N ASP A 25 -3.84 -7.16 -2.48
CA ASP A 25 -3.73 -5.88 -3.19
C ASP A 25 -5.06 -5.14 -3.30
N PHE A 26 -6.20 -5.84 -3.19
CA PHE A 26 -7.54 -5.25 -3.26
C PHE A 26 -8.11 -4.86 -1.90
N LEU A 27 -7.37 -5.05 -0.80
CA LEU A 27 -7.76 -4.60 0.55
C LEU A 27 -7.68 -3.08 0.67
N VAL A 28 -8.64 -2.42 0.04
CA VAL A 28 -8.78 -0.98 -0.02
C VAL A 28 -10.00 -0.56 0.78
N PHE A 29 -9.81 0.38 1.69
CA PHE A 29 -10.88 0.89 2.54
C PHE A 29 -10.95 2.40 2.44
N LYS A 30 -12.14 2.94 2.73
CA LYS A 30 -12.33 4.38 2.82
C LYS A 30 -11.75 4.91 4.12
N ARG A 31 -10.92 5.93 4.01
CA ARG A 31 -10.46 6.74 5.13
C ARG A 31 -11.50 7.81 5.43
N PHE A 32 -11.94 7.85 6.69
CA PHE A 32 -12.98 8.77 7.14
C PHE A 32 -12.38 9.97 7.88
N ASP A 33 -11.45 10.69 7.24
CA ASP A 33 -10.69 11.81 7.82
C ASP A 33 -11.58 12.78 8.62
N ARG A 34 -12.66 13.24 8.00
CA ARG A 34 -13.59 14.17 8.65
C ARG A 34 -14.24 13.59 9.91
N LEU A 35 -14.62 12.31 9.90
CA LEU A 35 -15.23 11.66 11.07
C LEU A 35 -14.19 11.37 12.15
N ASN A 36 -12.98 10.96 11.77
CA ASN A 36 -11.87 10.75 12.68
C ASN A 36 -11.51 12.07 13.41
N TYR A 37 -11.29 13.15 12.67
CA TYR A 37 -11.00 14.46 13.25
C TYR A 37 -12.16 14.99 14.09
N TYR A 38 -13.40 14.83 13.63
CA TYR A 38 -14.57 15.20 14.42
C TYR A 38 -14.62 14.45 15.76
N ASN A 39 -14.34 13.14 15.76
CA ASN A 39 -14.31 12.33 16.97
C ASN A 39 -13.19 12.78 17.92
N LEU A 40 -11.98 13.05 17.41
CA LEU A 40 -10.87 13.56 18.19
C LEU A 40 -11.18 14.92 18.83
N LEU A 41 -11.76 15.85 18.06
CA LEU A 41 -12.16 17.17 18.57
C LEU A 41 -13.27 17.06 19.62
N ARG A 42 -14.20 16.11 19.45
CA ARG A 42 -15.24 15.83 20.44
C ARG A 42 -14.65 15.32 21.75
N LEU A 43 -13.69 14.39 21.69
CA LEU A 43 -12.98 13.86 22.86
C LEU A 43 -12.15 14.96 23.55
N GLN A 44 -11.45 15.81 22.78
CA GLN A 44 -10.70 16.94 23.31
C GLN A 44 -11.59 17.94 24.04
N ARG A 45 -12.77 18.27 23.48
CA ARG A 45 -13.75 19.12 24.16
C ARG A 45 -14.24 18.50 25.47
N ARG A 46 -14.47 17.19 25.49
CA ARG A 46 -14.90 16.47 26.70
C ARG A 46 -13.79 16.50 27.77
N LEU A 47 -12.54 16.26 27.39
CA LEU A 47 -11.40 16.35 28.30
C LEU A 47 -11.27 17.74 28.91
N LYS A 48 -11.35 18.80 28.09
CA LYS A 48 -11.32 20.18 28.58
C LYS A 48 -12.42 20.45 29.63
N SER A 49 -13.63 19.96 29.37
CA SER A 49 -14.74 20.12 30.33
C SER A 49 -14.53 19.34 31.62
N LEU A 50 -13.88 18.19 31.58
CA LEU A 50 -13.54 17.42 32.79
C LEU A 50 -12.40 18.09 33.58
N ASP A 51 -11.42 18.65 32.88
CA ASP A 51 -10.32 19.42 33.48
C ASP A 51 -10.83 20.66 34.23
N GLU A 52 -11.77 21.39 33.63
CA GLU A 52 -12.45 22.54 34.28
C GLU A 52 -13.27 22.11 35.51
N GLN A 53 -13.80 20.88 35.54
CA GLN A 53 -14.60 20.35 36.65
C GLN A 53 -13.75 19.81 37.80
N ILE A 54 -12.58 19.25 37.52
CA ILE A 54 -11.72 18.66 38.55
C ILE A 54 -10.96 19.73 39.34
N ALA A 55 -10.54 20.83 38.70
CA ALA A 55 -9.81 21.93 39.35
C ALA A 55 -10.49 22.50 40.61
N PRO A 56 -11.79 22.86 40.61
CA PRO A 56 -12.46 23.36 41.82
C PRO A 56 -12.78 22.24 42.83
N LYS A 57 -12.88 20.98 42.40
CA LYS A 57 -13.23 19.85 43.26
C LYS A 57 -12.02 19.26 43.98
N LEU A 58 -10.82 19.36 43.41
CA LEU A 58 -9.57 18.98 44.08
C LEU A 58 -9.30 19.76 45.37
N THR A 59 -9.84 20.98 45.49
CA THR A 59 -9.63 21.83 46.67
C THR A 59 -10.69 21.66 47.76
N ASN A 60 -11.93 21.30 47.42
CA ASN A 60 -13.06 21.33 48.37
C ASN A 60 -14.08 20.18 48.21
N GLY A 61 -13.85 19.24 47.29
CA GLY A 61 -14.81 18.19 46.94
C GLY A 61 -14.67 16.94 47.82
N PRO A 62 -15.74 16.15 47.95
CA PRO A 62 -15.67 14.84 48.59
C PRO A 62 -14.86 13.85 47.74
N ASP A 63 -14.03 13.04 48.39
CA ASP A 63 -13.07 12.12 47.74
C ASP A 63 -13.75 11.19 46.70
N ASP A 64 -14.96 10.69 46.99
CA ASP A 64 -15.72 9.82 46.09
C ASP A 64 -16.06 10.48 44.74
N GLU A 65 -16.33 11.79 44.73
CA GLU A 65 -16.60 12.53 43.49
C GLU A 65 -15.32 12.80 42.69
N ILE A 66 -14.20 13.01 43.38
CA ILE A 66 -12.89 13.20 42.77
C ILE A 66 -12.45 11.90 42.11
N GLU A 67 -12.61 10.76 42.78
CA GLU A 67 -12.29 9.44 42.24
C GLU A 67 -13.13 9.14 40.99
N LYS A 68 -14.44 9.40 41.05
CA LYS A 68 -15.32 9.21 39.88
C LYS A 68 -14.92 10.08 38.69
N LEU A 69 -14.53 11.34 38.91
CA LEU A 69 -14.05 12.22 37.85
C LEU A 69 -12.69 11.79 37.31
N ALA A 70 -11.78 11.35 38.19
CA ALA A 70 -10.48 10.82 37.80
C ALA A 70 -10.63 9.59 36.89
N LEU A 71 -11.56 8.67 37.21
CA LEU A 71 -11.89 7.53 36.35
C LEU A 71 -12.40 7.96 34.98
N GLN A 72 -13.34 8.92 34.92
CA GLN A 72 -13.86 9.43 33.66
C GLN A 72 -12.79 10.13 32.81
N ILE A 73 -11.88 10.87 33.44
CA ILE A 73 -10.72 11.48 32.78
C ILE A 73 -9.82 10.39 32.22
N GLY A 74 -9.48 9.38 33.02
CA GLY A 74 -8.65 8.25 32.60
C GLY A 74 -9.22 7.55 31.35
N ASP A 75 -10.51 7.21 31.37
CA ASP A 75 -11.18 6.56 30.24
C ASP A 75 -11.23 7.45 29.00
N THR A 76 -11.58 8.73 29.15
CA THR A 76 -11.68 9.66 28.03
C THR A 76 -10.29 9.94 27.44
N LEU A 77 -9.27 10.09 28.28
CA LEU A 77 -7.89 10.33 27.87
C LEU A 77 -7.31 9.14 27.14
N LYS A 78 -7.60 7.92 27.62
CA LYS A 78 -7.24 6.69 26.92
C LYS A 78 -7.86 6.64 25.52
N GLN A 79 -9.18 6.86 25.40
CA GLN A 79 -9.86 6.89 24.10
C GLN A 79 -9.28 7.94 23.16
N TYR A 80 -8.91 9.11 23.68
CA TYR A 80 -8.28 10.17 22.90
C TYR A 80 -6.89 9.76 22.40
N ASN A 81 -6.05 9.22 23.27
CA ASN A 81 -4.71 8.76 22.93
C ASN A 81 -4.74 7.59 21.93
N ASP A 82 -5.63 6.62 22.16
CA ASP A 82 -5.85 5.49 21.24
C ASP A 82 -6.32 6.01 19.86
N GLY A 83 -7.22 7.01 19.84
CA GLY A 83 -7.66 7.67 18.62
C GLY A 83 -6.52 8.39 17.88
N LEU A 84 -5.64 9.10 18.60
CA LEU A 84 -4.47 9.75 18.00
C LEU A 84 -3.49 8.74 17.42
N LEU A 85 -3.21 7.65 18.14
CA LEU A 85 -2.34 6.58 17.65
C LEU A 85 -2.93 5.91 16.40
N ALA A 86 -4.24 5.65 16.39
CA ALA A 86 -4.93 5.13 15.22
C ALA A 86 -4.80 6.09 14.02
N GLU A 87 -4.95 7.39 14.23
CA GLU A 87 -4.80 8.39 13.16
C GLU A 87 -3.35 8.47 12.64
N ILE A 88 -2.35 8.37 13.51
CA ILE A 88 -0.94 8.28 13.11
C ILE A 88 -0.70 7.02 12.27
N GLN A 89 -1.32 5.89 12.63
CA GLN A 89 -1.21 4.67 11.84
C GLN A 89 -1.92 4.81 10.48
N LEU A 90 -3.14 5.35 10.46
CA LEU A 90 -3.92 5.57 9.24
C LEU A 90 -3.26 6.56 8.28
N SER A 91 -2.62 7.61 8.79
CA SER A 91 -1.89 8.60 7.99
C SER A 91 -0.61 8.06 7.36
N LYS A 92 -0.02 7.00 7.93
CA LYS A 92 1.11 6.27 7.33
C LYS A 92 0.67 5.32 6.22
N LEU A 93 -0.60 4.96 6.14
CA LEU A 93 -1.11 4.11 5.06
C LEU A 93 -1.07 4.87 3.74
N ARG A 94 -0.63 4.17 2.69
CA ARG A 94 -0.50 4.74 1.36
C ARG A 94 -1.84 4.77 0.64
N ALA A 95 -2.01 5.77 -0.23
CA ALA A 95 -3.07 5.75 -1.21
C ALA A 95 -2.91 4.54 -2.17
N PRO A 96 -4.00 3.87 -2.56
CA PRO A 96 -3.95 2.74 -3.48
C PRO A 96 -3.37 3.16 -4.83
N ALA A 97 -2.65 2.24 -5.48
CA ALA A 97 -2.13 2.49 -6.82
C ALA A 97 -3.28 2.72 -7.82
N PRO A 98 -3.13 3.60 -8.83
CA PRO A 98 -4.19 3.87 -9.83
C PRO A 98 -4.72 2.61 -10.50
N ARG A 99 -3.86 1.63 -10.76
CA ARG A 99 -4.25 0.33 -11.31
C ARG A 99 -5.21 -0.44 -10.40
N VAL A 100 -4.98 -0.43 -9.09
CA VAL A 100 -5.87 -1.11 -8.13
C VAL A 100 -7.24 -0.46 -8.16
N LEU A 101 -7.28 0.88 -8.23
CA LEU A 101 -8.53 1.63 -8.39
C LEU A 101 -9.25 1.30 -9.69
N ASP A 102 -8.52 1.16 -10.80
CA ASP A 102 -9.10 0.76 -12.09
C ASP A 102 -9.70 -0.65 -12.02
N VAL A 103 -8.99 -1.61 -11.42
CA VAL A 103 -9.51 -2.98 -11.27
C VAL A 103 -10.74 -3.01 -10.37
N ILE A 104 -10.72 -2.33 -9.22
CA ILE A 104 -11.88 -2.21 -8.33
C ILE A 104 -13.05 -1.55 -9.08
N ARG A 105 -12.79 -0.50 -9.87
CA ARG A 105 -13.82 0.20 -10.64
C ARG A 105 -14.41 -0.70 -11.72
N THR A 106 -13.59 -1.42 -12.48
CA THR A 106 -14.05 -2.37 -13.50
C THR A 106 -14.86 -3.48 -12.86
N PHE A 107 -14.38 -4.05 -11.75
CA PHE A 107 -15.02 -5.15 -11.07
C PHE A 107 -16.37 -4.75 -10.43
N LEU A 108 -16.41 -3.61 -9.73
CA LEU A 108 -17.64 -3.11 -9.11
C LEU A 108 -18.61 -2.47 -10.12
N SER A 109 -18.20 -2.31 -11.38
CA SER A 109 -19.02 -1.68 -12.41
C SER A 109 -20.35 -2.43 -12.64
N PRO A 110 -21.41 -1.73 -13.09
CA PRO A 110 -22.70 -2.33 -13.39
C PRO A 110 -22.64 -3.50 -14.38
N THR A 111 -21.62 -3.47 -15.26
CA THR A 111 -21.39 -4.46 -16.33
C THR A 111 -20.87 -5.80 -15.83
N GLU A 112 -20.13 -5.83 -14.71
CA GLU A 112 -19.43 -7.04 -14.25
C GLU A 112 -20.13 -7.72 -13.07
N MET A 113 -20.28 -7.01 -11.94
CA MET A 113 -20.95 -7.55 -10.74
C MET A 113 -22.32 -6.92 -10.44
N ASN A 114 -22.67 -5.85 -11.16
CA ASN A 114 -23.84 -5.03 -10.83
C ASN A 114 -23.87 -4.66 -9.33
N ASN A 115 -22.75 -4.16 -8.81
CA ASN A 115 -22.56 -3.85 -7.40
C ASN A 115 -22.45 -2.34 -7.18
N GLU A 116 -23.51 -1.62 -7.53
CA GLU A 116 -23.61 -0.18 -7.31
C GLU A 116 -23.51 0.20 -5.83
N VAL A 117 -23.88 -0.71 -4.93
CA VAL A 117 -23.83 -0.50 -3.48
C VAL A 117 -22.39 -0.34 -3.03
N ALA A 118 -21.51 -1.29 -3.37
CA ALA A 118 -20.09 -1.21 -3.07
C ALA A 118 -19.45 0.01 -3.76
N LEU A 119 -19.77 0.26 -5.03
CA LEU A 119 -19.23 1.40 -5.78
C LEU A 119 -19.58 2.75 -5.12
N LYS A 120 -20.83 2.90 -4.65
CA LYS A 120 -21.28 4.04 -3.84
C LYS A 120 -20.58 4.11 -2.49
N ILE A 121 -20.35 2.99 -1.80
CA ILE A 121 -19.67 2.97 -0.50
C ILE A 121 -18.22 3.44 -0.63
N PHE A 122 -17.49 2.92 -1.62
CA PHE A 122 -16.11 3.33 -1.87
C PHE A 122 -16.00 4.74 -2.47
N HIS A 123 -17.11 5.34 -2.92
CA HIS A 123 -17.14 6.66 -3.57
C HIS A 123 -16.09 6.76 -4.69
N VAL A 124 -15.84 5.66 -5.41
CA VAL A 124 -14.93 5.63 -6.57
C VAL A 124 -15.67 6.21 -7.77
N ASP A 125 -16.16 7.43 -7.64
CA ASP A 125 -16.81 8.12 -8.75
C ASP A 125 -15.74 8.54 -9.77
N LYS A 126 -16.16 8.83 -11.01
CA LYS A 126 -15.21 9.19 -12.08
C LYS A 126 -14.43 10.48 -11.78
N GLU A 127 -14.96 11.36 -10.93
CA GLU A 127 -14.37 12.66 -10.64
C GLU A 127 -13.31 12.63 -9.52
N ASP A 128 -13.39 11.71 -8.55
CA ASP A 128 -12.45 11.62 -7.43
C ASP A 128 -11.24 10.74 -7.80
N SER A 129 -10.55 11.14 -8.88
CA SER A 129 -9.43 10.39 -9.47
C SER A 129 -8.18 10.32 -8.59
N SER A 130 -8.12 11.09 -7.50
CA SER A 130 -6.93 11.20 -6.68
C SER A 130 -6.76 10.01 -5.71
N GLY A 131 -7.82 9.24 -5.44
CA GLY A 131 -7.76 8.11 -4.50
C GLY A 131 -7.35 8.52 -3.07
N GLU A 132 -7.29 9.82 -2.78
CA GLU A 132 -6.75 10.39 -1.53
C GLU A 132 -7.54 9.96 -0.29
N LYS A 133 -8.81 9.60 -0.46
CA LYS A 133 -9.71 9.14 0.61
C LYS A 133 -9.70 7.62 0.77
N LEU A 134 -8.89 6.90 0.01
CA LEU A 134 -8.78 5.45 0.08
C LEU A 134 -7.42 5.08 0.63
N VAL A 135 -7.39 4.02 1.44
CA VAL A 135 -6.17 3.47 2.02
C VAL A 135 -6.05 2.01 1.65
N GLN A 136 -4.86 1.60 1.24
CA GLN A 136 -4.52 0.20 1.01
C GLN A 136 -3.89 -0.37 2.29
N LEU A 137 -4.42 -1.47 2.81
CA LEU A 137 -3.93 -2.07 4.06
C LEU A 137 -2.61 -2.79 3.89
N VAL A 138 -2.35 -3.34 2.70
CA VAL A 138 -1.16 -4.13 2.43
C VAL A 138 -0.21 -3.30 1.58
N ASP A 139 0.92 -2.93 2.18
CA ASP A 139 2.05 -2.33 1.48
C ASP A 139 2.90 -3.45 0.88
N VAL A 140 2.41 -4.07 -0.20
CA VAL A 140 3.29 -4.92 -1.01
C VAL A 140 4.18 -3.98 -1.79
N GLU A 141 5.43 -3.81 -1.35
CA GLU A 141 6.44 -3.08 -2.11
C GLU A 141 6.61 -3.75 -3.48
N LYS A 142 5.91 -3.22 -4.49
CA LYS A 142 6.05 -3.69 -5.88
C LYS A 142 7.47 -3.39 -6.33
N THR A 143 8.30 -4.42 -6.33
CA THR A 143 9.69 -4.37 -6.82
C THR A 143 9.68 -3.87 -8.27
N TRP A 144 10.78 -3.28 -8.74
CA TRP A 144 10.91 -2.81 -10.13
C TRP A 144 10.50 -3.88 -11.16
N GLY A 145 10.74 -5.16 -10.85
CA GLY A 145 10.35 -6.29 -11.69
C GLY A 145 8.83 -6.37 -11.91
N HIS A 146 8.02 -6.04 -10.90
CA HIS A 146 6.56 -5.96 -11.05
C HIS A 146 6.17 -4.81 -11.98
N GLN A 147 6.80 -3.63 -11.83
CA GLN A 147 6.56 -2.49 -12.73
C GLN A 147 6.99 -2.80 -14.18
N PHE A 148 8.09 -3.53 -14.35
CA PHE A 148 8.59 -3.93 -15.66
C PHE A 148 7.68 -4.94 -16.36
N VAL A 149 7.23 -5.97 -15.64
CA VAL A 149 6.30 -6.93 -16.24
C VAL A 149 4.93 -6.30 -16.50
N ASP A 150 4.49 -5.40 -15.62
CA ASP A 150 3.25 -4.65 -15.83
C ASP A 150 3.27 -3.80 -17.11
N ARG A 151 4.45 -3.28 -17.48
CA ARG A 151 4.65 -2.49 -18.71
C ARG A 151 4.63 -3.35 -19.98
N HIS A 152 4.92 -4.65 -19.87
CA HIS A 152 5.02 -5.56 -21.01
C HIS A 152 3.89 -6.59 -21.03
N SER A 153 2.89 -6.35 -21.88
CA SER A 153 1.70 -7.21 -22.05
C SER A 153 2.03 -8.66 -22.40
N SER A 154 3.11 -8.92 -23.14
CA SER A 154 3.53 -10.28 -23.50
C SER A 154 4.05 -11.06 -22.30
N LEU A 155 4.78 -10.40 -21.39
CA LEU A 155 5.25 -11.02 -20.15
C LEU A 155 4.08 -11.22 -19.18
N ARG A 156 3.10 -10.32 -19.17
CA ARG A 156 1.90 -10.45 -18.34
C ARG A 156 1.15 -11.76 -18.60
N LYS A 157 0.97 -12.16 -19.85
CA LYS A 157 0.33 -13.44 -20.22
C LYS A 157 1.09 -14.66 -19.72
N LEU A 158 2.40 -14.55 -19.52
CA LEU A 158 3.25 -15.66 -19.08
C LEU A 158 3.10 -15.97 -17.58
N PHE A 159 2.64 -15.00 -16.79
CA PHE A 159 2.50 -15.09 -15.33
C PHE A 159 1.04 -15.06 -14.87
N GLU A 160 0.11 -15.16 -15.81
CA GLU A 160 -1.32 -15.18 -15.55
C GLU A 160 -1.69 -16.49 -14.85
N LYS A 161 -2.30 -16.39 -13.67
CA LYS A 161 -2.94 -17.56 -13.03
C LYS A 161 -4.36 -17.67 -13.57
N PRO A 162 -4.87 -18.90 -13.80
CA PRO A 162 -6.28 -19.09 -14.09
C PRO A 162 -7.09 -18.57 -12.91
N SER A 163 -7.81 -17.49 -13.13
CA SER A 163 -8.72 -16.91 -12.16
C SER A 163 -10.10 -17.53 -12.37
N PRO A 164 -10.86 -17.82 -11.29
CA PRO A 164 -12.27 -18.22 -11.41
C PRO A 164 -13.12 -17.15 -12.10
N ASN A 165 -12.64 -15.90 -12.08
CA ASN A 165 -13.33 -14.77 -12.67
C ASN A 165 -12.56 -14.25 -13.91
N PRO A 166 -13.15 -14.29 -15.11
CA PRO A 166 -12.47 -13.92 -16.36
C PRO A 166 -12.03 -12.45 -16.41
N TYR A 167 -12.55 -11.61 -15.51
CA TYR A 167 -12.24 -10.18 -15.44
C TYR A 167 -11.17 -9.84 -14.40
N LEU A 168 -10.77 -10.83 -13.60
CA LEU A 168 -9.85 -10.64 -12.48
C LEU A 168 -8.55 -11.35 -12.84
N MET A 169 -7.68 -10.63 -13.56
CA MET A 169 -6.34 -11.13 -13.89
C MET A 169 -5.47 -11.14 -12.64
N LEU A 170 -5.51 -12.25 -11.90
CA LEU A 170 -4.62 -12.54 -10.79
C LEU A 170 -3.22 -12.82 -11.29
N TYR A 171 -2.27 -12.15 -10.66
CA TYR A 171 -0.89 -12.20 -11.04
C TYR A 171 -0.10 -13.11 -10.09
N SER A 172 0.69 -14.04 -10.63
CA SER A 172 1.57 -14.85 -9.78
C SER A 172 2.75 -14.03 -9.29
N GLU A 173 2.65 -13.43 -8.11
CA GLU A 173 3.76 -12.72 -7.49
C GLU A 173 5.01 -13.63 -7.33
N ASP A 174 4.79 -14.89 -6.95
CA ASP A 174 5.85 -15.88 -6.84
C ASP A 174 6.53 -16.18 -8.19
N GLY A 175 5.76 -16.17 -9.27
CA GLY A 175 6.25 -16.38 -10.62
C GLY A 175 7.23 -15.27 -11.03
N VAL A 176 6.84 -14.02 -10.79
CA VAL A 176 7.74 -12.88 -11.06
C VAL A 176 8.94 -12.87 -10.17
N ARG A 177 8.76 -13.12 -8.88
CA ARG A 177 9.89 -13.12 -7.97
C ARG A 177 10.93 -14.17 -8.37
N LYS A 178 10.49 -15.37 -8.78
CA LYS A 178 11.37 -16.42 -9.32
C LYS A 178 12.05 -15.98 -10.61
N VAL A 179 11.31 -15.38 -11.54
CA VAL A 179 11.86 -14.95 -12.82
C VAL A 179 12.83 -13.79 -12.66
N VAL A 180 12.49 -12.76 -11.88
CA VAL A 180 13.39 -11.65 -11.57
C VAL A 180 14.67 -12.17 -10.90
N ARG A 181 14.55 -13.12 -9.96
CA ARG A 181 15.71 -13.78 -9.33
C ARG A 181 16.56 -14.60 -10.31
N LEU A 182 16.02 -15.04 -11.44
CA LEU A 182 16.77 -15.74 -12.48
C LEU A 182 17.42 -14.75 -13.46
N PHE A 183 16.68 -13.75 -13.92
CA PHE A 183 17.14 -12.81 -14.94
C PHE A 183 18.20 -11.83 -14.43
N VAL A 184 18.08 -11.34 -13.19
CA VAL A 184 19.06 -10.38 -12.65
C VAL A 184 20.46 -10.98 -12.60
N PRO A 185 20.70 -12.17 -12.01
CA PRO A 185 22.01 -12.80 -12.06
C PRO A 185 22.48 -13.15 -13.48
N LEU A 186 21.56 -13.54 -14.37
CA LEU A 186 21.89 -13.86 -15.76
C LEU A 186 22.43 -12.62 -16.50
N ILE A 187 21.75 -11.47 -16.37
CA ILE A 187 22.20 -10.20 -16.95
C ILE A 187 23.56 -9.81 -16.36
N PHE A 188 23.71 -9.97 -15.04
CA PHE A 188 24.98 -9.70 -14.35
C PHE A 188 26.13 -10.57 -14.88
N ALA A 189 25.87 -11.87 -15.07
CA ALA A 189 26.83 -12.81 -15.64
C ALA A 189 27.22 -12.42 -17.07
N ILE A 190 26.27 -12.03 -17.91
CA ILE A 190 26.53 -11.56 -19.29
C ILE A 190 27.37 -10.27 -19.26
N LEU A 191 27.07 -9.33 -18.37
CA LEU A 191 27.84 -8.09 -18.25
C LEU A 191 29.28 -8.29 -17.73
N LEU A 192 29.53 -9.34 -16.92
CA LEU A 192 30.86 -9.67 -16.44
C LEU A 192 31.67 -10.54 -17.43
N LEU A 193 31.04 -11.53 -18.06
CA LEU A 193 31.70 -12.44 -19.01
C LEU A 193 31.83 -11.81 -20.41
N GLY A 194 30.90 -10.94 -20.79
CA GLY A 194 30.88 -10.25 -22.08
C GLY A 194 32.18 -9.52 -22.40
N PRO A 195 32.73 -8.68 -21.51
CA PRO A 195 34.02 -8.02 -21.70
C PRO A 195 35.17 -8.99 -21.86
N ILE A 196 35.19 -10.06 -21.06
CA ILE A 196 36.27 -11.06 -21.06
C ILE A 196 36.31 -11.76 -22.42
N CYS A 197 35.16 -12.17 -22.93
CA CYS A 197 35.05 -12.77 -24.26
C CYS A 197 35.30 -11.74 -25.39
N GLY A 198 34.76 -10.53 -25.26
CA GLY A 198 34.88 -9.46 -26.25
C GLY A 198 36.31 -8.94 -26.44
N MET A 199 37.10 -8.92 -25.36
CA MET A 199 38.52 -8.53 -25.43
C MET A 199 39.37 -9.47 -26.30
N ASN A 200 38.92 -10.71 -26.53
CA ASN A 200 39.62 -11.67 -27.39
C ASN A 200 39.51 -11.32 -28.88
N TYR A 201 38.48 -10.59 -29.28
CA TYR A 201 38.20 -10.24 -30.67
C TYR A 201 38.70 -8.84 -31.07
N LEU A 202 39.11 -8.01 -30.10
CA LEU A 202 39.54 -6.63 -30.36
C LEU A 202 41.07 -6.54 -30.48
N ASN A 203 41.56 -6.03 -31.61
CA ASN A 203 43.00 -5.89 -31.86
C ASN A 203 43.60 -4.59 -31.28
N HIS A 204 42.79 -3.56 -31.04
CA HIS A 204 43.26 -2.26 -30.55
C HIS A 204 43.07 -2.11 -29.03
N ASN A 205 44.12 -1.70 -28.32
CA ASN A 205 44.11 -1.52 -26.86
C ASN A 205 43.11 -0.46 -26.38
N SER A 206 42.89 0.61 -27.15
CA SER A 206 41.92 1.66 -26.80
C SER A 206 40.48 1.17 -26.82
N GLN A 207 40.15 0.22 -27.70
CA GLN A 207 38.81 -0.38 -27.78
C GLN A 207 38.56 -1.33 -26.60
N LYS A 208 39.59 -2.08 -26.18
CA LYS A 208 39.52 -2.95 -24.99
C LYS A 208 39.20 -2.15 -23.73
N LEU A 209 39.89 -1.02 -23.54
CA LEU A 209 39.65 -0.13 -22.40
C LEU A 209 38.22 0.44 -22.44
N GLY A 210 37.74 0.86 -23.62
CA GLY A 210 36.38 1.37 -23.79
C GLY A 210 35.30 0.36 -23.44
N VAL A 211 35.44 -0.90 -23.88
CA VAL A 211 34.48 -1.98 -23.57
C VAL A 211 34.45 -2.29 -22.07
N LEU A 212 35.62 -2.31 -21.42
CA LEU A 212 35.72 -2.55 -19.99
C LEU A 212 35.03 -1.45 -19.18
N ILE A 213 35.31 -0.18 -19.49
CA ILE A 213 34.66 0.97 -18.82
C ILE A 213 33.15 0.95 -19.04
N ALA A 214 32.69 0.69 -20.27
CA ALA A 214 31.27 0.63 -20.59
C ALA A 214 30.54 -0.47 -19.82
N CYS A 215 31.15 -1.65 -19.66
CA CYS A 215 30.53 -2.73 -18.89
C CYS A 215 30.54 -2.48 -17.38
N VAL A 216 31.60 -1.88 -16.83
CA VAL A 216 31.60 -1.48 -15.41
C VAL A 216 30.51 -0.44 -15.12
N LEU A 217 30.35 0.56 -16.00
CA LEU A 217 29.26 1.53 -15.90
C LEU A 217 27.89 0.86 -16.05
N GLY A 218 27.75 -0.08 -16.99
CA GLY A 218 26.52 -0.86 -17.16
C GLY A 218 26.16 -1.66 -15.91
N VAL A 219 27.14 -2.32 -15.28
CA VAL A 219 26.94 -3.04 -14.01
C VAL A 219 26.48 -2.08 -12.91
N SER A 220 27.15 -0.93 -12.79
CA SER A 220 26.79 0.09 -11.79
C SER A 220 25.35 0.59 -11.97
N VAL A 221 24.91 0.81 -13.22
CA VAL A 221 23.53 1.23 -13.52
C VAL A 221 22.53 0.11 -13.19
N VAL A 222 22.83 -1.14 -13.55
CA VAL A 222 21.96 -2.28 -13.23
C VAL A 222 21.82 -2.47 -11.72
N ILE A 223 22.91 -2.33 -10.96
CA ILE A 223 22.87 -2.35 -9.49
C ILE A 223 22.03 -1.18 -8.97
N ALA A 224 22.25 0.04 -9.44
CA ALA A 224 21.47 1.21 -9.02
C ALA A 224 19.97 1.06 -9.33
N CYS A 225 19.61 0.41 -10.44
CA CYS A 225 18.21 0.16 -10.81
C CYS A 225 17.58 -1.01 -10.04
N CYS A 226 18.33 -2.10 -9.81
CA CYS A 226 17.82 -3.30 -9.13
C CYS A 226 17.77 -3.11 -7.62
N THR A 227 18.77 -2.43 -7.08
CA THR A 227 18.92 -2.14 -5.67
C THR A 227 18.30 -0.79 -5.40
N LYS A 228 16.98 -0.74 -5.21
CA LYS A 228 16.36 0.32 -4.40
C LYS A 228 16.75 0.12 -2.93
N ALA A 229 18.04 0.06 -2.64
CA ALA A 229 18.52 0.21 -1.27
C ALA A 229 18.14 1.61 -0.85
N ARG A 230 17.47 1.73 0.30
CA ARG A 230 17.30 3.04 0.95
C ARG A 230 18.68 3.68 1.06
N ASP A 231 18.78 4.99 0.87
CA ASP A 231 20.05 5.72 0.74
C ASP A 231 21.08 5.43 1.87
N TRP A 232 20.64 4.92 3.02
CA TRP A 232 21.50 4.53 4.15
C TRP A 232 22.13 3.11 4.06
N GLU A 233 21.56 2.19 3.30
CA GLU A 233 22.11 0.82 3.12
C GLU A 233 23.26 0.79 2.10
N MET A 234 23.27 1.72 1.12
CA MET A 234 24.38 1.85 0.17
C MET A 234 25.62 2.46 0.81
N LEU A 235 25.45 3.35 1.79
CA LEU A 235 26.57 3.95 2.52
C LEU A 235 27.29 2.91 3.40
N THR A 236 26.59 1.92 3.92
CA THR A 236 27.20 0.86 4.75
C THR A 236 27.95 -0.17 3.93
N ILE A 237 27.52 -0.48 2.70
CA ILE A 237 28.22 -1.41 1.81
C ILE A 237 29.46 -0.76 1.16
N THR A 238 29.45 0.56 0.94
CA THR A 238 30.58 1.27 0.33
C THR A 238 31.68 1.64 1.34
N ALA A 239 31.38 1.57 2.64
CA ALA A 239 32.32 1.90 3.72
C ALA A 239 33.06 0.68 4.32
N ALA A 240 32.71 -0.54 3.90
CA ALA A 240 33.35 -1.79 4.32
C ALA A 240 34.30 -2.32 3.22
#